data_AF-A0AAD0LZB3-F1
#
_entry.id   AF-A0AAD0LZB3-F1
#
_cell.length_a   1.000
_cell.length_b   1.000
_cell.length_c   1.000
_cell.angle_alpha   90.00
_cell.angle_beta   90.00
_cell.angle_gamma   90.00
#
_symmetry.space_group_name_H-M   'P 1'
#
loop_
_entity.id
_entity.type
_entity.pdbx_description
1 polymer ?
#
loop_
_entity_poly.entity_id
_entity_poly.type
_entity_poly.pdbx_seq_one_letter_code
_entity_poly.pdbx_strand_id
1 'polypeptide(L)'
;MDVPDEPPQDPITAYLLNTFRNVCRGRRYISGMSGVFPMPLSAREITDWIESHPSPIPREEIDLVLFELDSLLMERDEDEDDQ
;
A
#
# COMPACT_ATOMS: atom_id res chain seq x y z
N MET A 1 -19.41 -28.30 10.94
CA MET A 1 -19.36 -27.60 9.65
C MET A 1 -17.96 -27.83 9.14
N ASP A 2 -17.82 -28.52 8.01
CA ASP A 2 -16.52 -28.69 7.38
C ASP A 2 -16.05 -27.31 6.92
N VAL A 3 -14.88 -26.87 7.38
CA VAL A 3 -14.32 -25.60 6.96
C VAL A 3 -13.88 -25.81 5.51
N PRO A 4 -14.35 -24.99 4.55
CA PRO A 4 -13.90 -25.12 3.17
C PRO A 4 -12.39 -24.99 3.08
N ASP A 5 -11.76 -25.72 2.15
CA ASP A 5 -10.34 -25.55 1.88
C ASP A 5 -10.07 -24.10 1.46
N GLU A 6 -9.01 -23.53 2.04
CA GLU A 6 -8.60 -22.16 1.74
C GLU A 6 -8.27 -22.06 0.24
N PRO A 7 -8.78 -21.04 -0.47
CA PRO A 7 -8.48 -20.89 -1.88
C PRO A 7 -6.97 -20.75 -2.10
N PRO A 8 -6.44 -21.29 -3.21
CA PRO A 8 -5.02 -21.15 -3.51
C PRO A 8 -4.63 -19.68 -3.59
N GLN A 9 -3.68 -19.28 -2.75
CA GLN A 9 -3.19 -17.91 -2.71
C GLN A 9 -2.24 -17.66 -3.88
N ASP A 10 -2.55 -16.70 -4.73
CA ASP A 10 -1.62 -16.24 -5.77
C ASP A 10 -0.41 -15.56 -5.11
N PRO A 11 0.81 -16.08 -5.30
CA PRO A 11 2.01 -15.54 -4.66
C PRO A 11 2.33 -14.10 -5.09
N ILE A 12 1.98 -13.70 -6.32
CA ILE A 12 2.24 -12.34 -6.81
C ILE A 12 1.30 -11.35 -6.13
N THR A 13 0.00 -11.65 -6.10
CA THR A 13 -0.98 -10.85 -5.36
C THR A 13 -0.61 -10.76 -3.89
N ALA A 14 -0.23 -11.87 -3.26
CA ALA A 14 0.21 -11.89 -1.86
C ALA A 14 1.43 -10.98 -1.63
N TYR A 15 2.40 -11.02 -2.54
CA TYR A 15 3.58 -10.17 -2.49
C TYR A 15 3.23 -8.68 -2.61
N LEU A 16 2.40 -8.31 -3.59
CA LEU A 16 1.97 -6.92 -3.81
C LEU A 16 1.23 -6.35 -2.60
N LEU A 17 0.27 -7.09 -2.05
CA LEU A 17 -0.50 -6.67 -0.88
C LEU A 17 0.38 -6.52 0.37
N ASN A 18 1.31 -7.46 0.60
CA ASN A 18 2.25 -7.36 1.70
C ASN A 18 3.22 -6.19 1.51
N THR A 19 3.67 -5.94 0.28
CA THR A 19 4.54 -4.81 -0.05
C THR A 19 3.83 -3.49 0.25
N PHE A 20 2.60 -3.31 -0.24
CA PHE A 20 1.79 -2.13 0.06
C PHE A 20 1.57 -1.94 1.56
N ARG A 21 1.19 -3.00 2.28
CA ARG A 21 1.00 -2.95 3.73
C ARG A 21 2.25 -2.46 4.47
N ASN A 22 3.43 -2.92 4.05
CA ASN A 22 4.68 -2.55 4.71
C ASN A 22 5.14 -1.14 4.34
N VAL A 23 5.04 -0.76 3.07
CA VAL A 23 5.37 0.59 2.59
C VAL A 23 4.47 1.64 3.27
N CYS A 24 3.17 1.36 3.45
CA CYS A 24 2.24 2.23 4.17
C CYS A 24 2.66 2.52 5.63
N ARG A 25 3.46 1.67 6.28
CA ARG A 25 3.99 1.95 7.62
C ARG A 25 5.03 3.07 7.63
N GLY A 26 5.67 3.31 6.49
CA GLY A 26 6.60 4.42 6.27
C GLY A 26 5.91 5.70 5.80
N ARG A 27 4.56 5.71 5.67
CA ARG A 27 3.83 6.87 5.17
C ARG A 27 4.11 8.09 6.01
N ARG A 28 4.43 9.19 5.32
CA ARG A 28 4.61 10.50 5.94
C ARG A 28 3.26 11.13 6.25
N TYR A 29 3.21 11.83 7.37
CA TYR A 29 2.04 12.59 7.81
C TYR A 29 2.43 14.06 7.97
N ILE A 30 1.57 14.97 7.54
CA ILE A 30 1.71 16.39 7.80
C ILE A 30 0.78 16.77 8.94
N SER A 31 1.35 17.27 10.03
CA SER A 31 0.61 17.87 11.14
C SER A 31 0.48 19.38 10.92
N GLY A 32 -0.74 19.91 10.96
CA GLY A 32 -1.04 21.34 10.87
C GLY A 32 -2.08 21.77 11.90
N MET A 33 -2.49 23.05 11.85
CA MET A 33 -3.50 23.60 12.78
C MET A 33 -4.87 22.90 12.68
N SER A 34 -5.15 22.25 11.55
CA SER A 34 -6.43 21.58 11.27
C SER A 34 -6.42 20.07 11.53
N GLY A 35 -5.28 19.48 11.92
CA GLY A 35 -5.17 18.03 12.14
C GLY A 35 -3.88 17.41 11.61
N VAL A 36 -3.88 16.08 11.53
CA VAL A 36 -2.78 15.27 10.99
C VAL A 36 -3.29 14.56 9.74
N PHE A 37 -2.70 14.87 8.58
CA PHE A 37 -3.14 14.35 7.30
C PHE A 37 -2.10 13.38 6.71
N PRO A 38 -2.53 12.22 6.19
CA PRO A 38 -1.64 11.32 5.47
C PRO A 38 -1.18 11.96 4.16
N MET A 39 0.09 11.76 3.80
CA MET A 39 0.61 12.15 2.48
C MET A 39 0.53 10.97 1.50
N PRO A 40 0.33 11.24 0.20
CA PRO A 40 0.47 10.22 -0.84
C PRO A 40 1.81 9.48 -0.76
N LEU A 41 1.79 8.18 -1.08
CA LEU A 41 2.99 7.38 -1.17
C LEU A 41 3.90 7.93 -2.25
N SER A 42 5.18 8.04 -1.91
CA SER A 42 6.23 8.47 -2.83
C SER A 42 7.02 7.28 -3.33
N ALA A 43 7.56 7.41 -4.55
CA ALA A 43 8.47 6.44 -5.13
C ALA A 43 9.68 6.13 -4.23
N ARG A 44 10.07 7.05 -3.35
CA ARG A 44 11.16 6.86 -2.40
C ARG A 44 10.83 5.82 -1.34
N GLU A 45 9.66 5.89 -0.71
CA GLU A 45 9.25 4.90 0.30
C GLU A 45 9.17 3.49 -0.31
N ILE A 46 8.73 3.40 -1.57
CA ILE A 46 8.73 2.15 -2.33
C ILE A 46 10.16 1.68 -2.61
N THR A 47 11.05 2.56 -3.07
CA THR A 47 12.46 2.21 -3.35
C THR A 47 13.15 1.68 -2.11
N ASP A 48 13.05 2.38 -0.98
CA ASP A 48 13.72 2.00 0.28
C ASP A 48 13.26 0.60 0.73
N TRP A 49 11.98 0.25 0.50
CA TRP A 49 11.46 -1.08 0.77
C TRP A 49 12.00 -2.14 -0.21
N ILE A 50 11.97 -1.87 -1.51
CA ILE A 50 12.39 -2.84 -2.55
C ILE A 50 13.90 -3.09 -2.50
N GLU A 51 14.71 -2.10 -2.15
CA GLU A 51 16.16 -2.27 -1.95
C GLU A 51 16.48 -3.22 -0.79
N SER A 52 15.65 -3.22 0.26
CA SER A 52 15.79 -4.13 1.40
C SER A 52 15.12 -5.49 1.18
N HIS A 53 14.14 -5.57 0.28
CA HIS A 53 13.35 -6.77 -0.01
C HIS A 53 13.21 -6.94 -1.54
N PRO A 54 14.15 -7.65 -2.20
CA PRO A 54 14.15 -7.81 -3.64
C PRO A 54 12.85 -8.39 -4.19
N SER A 55 12.33 -7.75 -5.24
CA SER A 55 11.06 -8.11 -5.87
C SER A 55 11.15 -9.31 -6.82
N PRO A 56 10.12 -10.18 -6.88
CA PRO A 56 9.99 -11.21 -7.91
C PRO A 56 9.49 -10.67 -9.27
N ILE A 57 9.01 -9.43 -9.34
CA ILE A 57 8.44 -8.78 -10.54
C ILE A 57 9.12 -7.43 -10.85
N PRO A 58 9.00 -6.89 -12.08
CA PRO A 58 9.61 -5.62 -12.47
C PRO A 58 9.15 -4.44 -11.59
N ARG A 59 10.06 -3.49 -11.34
CA ARG A 59 9.80 -2.30 -10.51
C ARG A 59 8.61 -1.47 -10.99
N GLU A 60 8.46 -1.33 -12.31
CA GLU A 60 7.38 -0.56 -12.91
C GLU A 60 6.00 -1.12 -12.56
N GLU A 61 5.83 -2.44 -12.59
CA GLU A 61 4.57 -3.09 -12.23
C GLU A 61 4.23 -2.90 -10.74
N ILE A 62 5.26 -2.94 -9.89
CA ILE A 62 5.11 -2.68 -8.45
C ILE A 62 4.61 -1.26 -8.22
N ASP A 63 5.29 -0.28 -8.81
CA ASP A 63 4.95 1.15 -8.65
C ASP A 63 3.51 1.42 -9.10
N LEU A 64 3.09 0.91 -10.25
CA LEU A 64 1.73 1.07 -10.77
C LEU A 64 0.69 0.54 -9.76
N VAL A 65 0.89 -0.66 -9.23
CA VAL A 65 -0.05 -1.26 -8.27
C VAL A 65 -0.06 -0.50 -6.94
N LEU A 66 1.11 -0.14 -6.41
CA LEU A 66 1.21 0.58 -5.13
C LEU A 66 0.55 1.95 -5.21
N PHE A 67 0.75 2.68 -6.31
CA PHE A 67 0.13 4.00 -6.48
C PHE A 67 -1.38 3.91 -6.65
N GLU A 68 -1.89 2.89 -7.34
CA GLU A 68 -3.34 2.71 -7.46
C GLU A 68 -3.98 2.34 -6.11
N LEU A 69 -3.36 1.43 -5.35
CA LEU A 69 -3.80 1.08 -4.00
C LEU A 69 -3.71 2.28 -3.04
N ASP A 70 -2.73 3.16 -3.23
CA ASP A 70 -2.59 4.39 -2.47
C ASP A 70 -3.74 5.36 -2.75
N SER A 71 -4.06 5.58 -4.02
CA SER A 71 -5.17 6.43 -4.45
C SER A 71 -6.50 5.94 -3.84
N LEU A 72 -6.78 4.64 -3.92
CA LEU A 72 -8.00 4.06 -3.32
C LEU A 72 -8.09 4.25 -1.81
N LEU A 73 -6.95 4.24 -1.11
CA LEU A 73 -6.91 4.48 0.33
C LEU A 73 -7.14 5.97 0.65
N MET A 74 -6.57 6.87 -0.15
CA MET A 74 -6.79 8.32 0.00
C MET A 74 -8.23 8.72 -0.26
N GLU A 75 -8.84 8.20 -1.33
CA GLU A 75 -10.25 8.44 -1.65
C GLU A 75 -11.18 7.98 -0.51
N ARG A 76 -10.88 6.81 0.08
CA ARG A 76 -11.64 6.31 1.22
C ARG A 76 -11.50 7.21 2.46
N ASP A 77 -10.30 7.68 2.76
CA ASP A 77 -10.07 8.56 3.92
C ASP A 77 -10.79 9.91 3.72
N GLU A 78 -10.81 10.45 2.50
CA GLU A 78 -11.59 11.66 2.15
C GLU A 78 -13.10 11.46 2.34
N ASP A 79 -13.65 10.33 1.88
CA ASP A 79 -15.07 9.99 2.06
C ASP A 79 -15.47 9.78 3.55
N GLU A 80 -14.53 9.35 4.39
CA GLU A 80 -14.74 9.19 5.85
C GLU A 80 -14.70 10.54 6.59
N ASP A 81 -13.90 11.51 6.13
CA ASP A 81 -13.79 12.85 6.72
C ASP A 81 -14.98 13.77 6.36
N ASP A 82 -15.68 13.51 5.25
CA ASP A 82 -16.84 14.29 4.77
C ASP A 82 -18.21 13.86 5.41
N GLN A 83 -18.22 12.85 6.30
CA GLN A 83 -19.42 12.34 7.01
C GLN A 83 -19.53 12.81 8.47
#